data_AF-A0A1W9XG74-F1
#
_entry.id   AF-A0A1W9XG74-F1
#
_cell.length_a   1.000
_cell.length_b   1.000
_cell.length_c   1.000
_cell.angle_alpha   90.00
_cell.angle_beta   90.00
_cell.angle_gamma   90.00
#
_symmetry.space_group_name_H-M   'P 1'
#
loop_
_entity.id
_entity.type
_entity.pdbx_description
1 polymer ?
#
loop_
_entity_poly.entity_id
_entity_poly.type
_entity_poly.pdbx_seq_one_letter_code
_entity_poly.pdbx_strand_id
1 'polypeptide(L)'
;METSQVFGKLPQKEASYEKQRFHGTSKVRKLCKSVSYHFYGTILTHFLLVCLCAACLSQLAKSEEQRLKIRHSEKDIMYRAIALLNVGTRGYGLDHAHFSDFMKKYPWKQYLTEDECLFLSDETYNHERPVAPQFYEYKWRTESACTLLWAMGYLEPSELENPAVPCTLLSALDVLEDYDDPIENTRMRPLSEILNMTNFYKGCELSTRSVRIMSDKECADSVLVHPAIVFWRYLALKWLLGMEDW
;
A
#
# COMPACT_ATOMS: atom_id res chain seq x y z
N MET A 1 -28.07 -30.17 39.77
CA MET A 1 -27.68 -31.45 39.12
C MET A 1 -27.24 -31.06 37.71
N GLU A 2 -25.95 -30.78 37.50
CA GLU A 2 -24.88 -31.77 37.18
C GLU A 2 -25.18 -32.42 35.82
N THR A 3 -24.35 -32.39 34.76
CA THR A 3 -22.87 -32.43 34.56
C THR A 3 -22.55 -31.84 33.15
N SER A 4 -21.47 -31.07 32.87
CA SER A 4 -20.04 -31.44 32.69
C SER A 4 -19.84 -32.67 31.78
N GLN A 5 -18.98 -32.80 30.76
CA GLN A 5 -17.69 -32.24 30.32
C GLN A 5 -17.38 -32.93 28.96
N VAL A 6 -16.57 -32.33 28.05
CA VAL A 6 -15.37 -32.92 27.40
C VAL A 6 -14.75 -31.82 26.51
N PHE A 7 -13.64 -31.23 26.93
CA PHE A 7 -12.69 -30.55 26.05
C PHE A 7 -11.28 -31.07 26.35
N GLY A 8 -10.60 -31.50 25.29
CA GLY A 8 -9.27 -32.11 25.34
C GLY A 8 -8.17 -31.10 25.67
N LYS A 9 -7.20 -31.57 26.47
CA LYS A 9 -6.01 -30.85 26.92
C LYS A 9 -4.95 -30.76 25.80
N LEU A 10 -4.31 -29.60 25.66
CA LEU A 10 -3.01 -29.42 25.01
C LEU A 10 -1.92 -29.19 26.09
N PRO A 11 -0.70 -29.72 25.90
CA PRO A 11 0.33 -29.69 26.94
C PRO A 11 1.13 -28.37 26.95
N GLN A 12 1.24 -27.80 28.16
CA GLN A 12 2.18 -26.73 28.51
C GLN A 12 3.61 -27.29 28.60
N LYS A 13 4.58 -26.57 28.03
CA LYS A 13 6.01 -26.71 28.35
C LYS A 13 6.53 -25.39 28.89
N GLU A 14 6.79 -25.37 30.19
CA GLU A 14 7.57 -24.35 30.89
C GLU A 14 9.07 -24.63 30.66
N ALA A 15 9.86 -23.59 30.43
CA ALA A 15 11.32 -23.65 30.45
C ALA A 15 11.82 -22.74 31.57
N SER A 16 12.39 -23.38 32.60
CA SER A 16 13.05 -22.73 33.73
C SER A 16 14.43 -22.22 33.32
N TYR A 17 14.80 -21.03 33.80
CA TYR A 17 16.15 -20.49 33.71
C TYR A 17 16.88 -20.72 35.03
N GLU A 18 17.86 -21.62 35.03
CA GLU A 18 18.71 -21.93 36.17
C GLU A 18 19.97 -21.05 36.14
N LYS A 19 20.17 -20.23 37.18
CA LYS A 19 21.42 -19.52 37.46
C LYS A 19 22.34 -20.42 38.26
N GLN A 20 23.51 -20.79 37.73
CA GLN A 20 24.62 -21.26 38.55
C GLN A 20 25.91 -20.50 38.28
N ARG A 21 26.51 -20.07 39.38
CA ARG A 21 27.73 -19.26 39.52
C ARG A 21 28.96 -20.12 39.21
N PHE A 22 29.90 -19.57 38.47
CA PHE A 22 31.29 -20.05 38.48
C PHE A 22 32.16 -19.11 39.33
N HIS A 23 32.94 -19.71 40.23
CA HIS A 23 34.04 -19.08 40.96
C HIS A 23 35.37 -19.70 40.51
N GLY A 24 36.40 -18.85 40.43
CA GLY A 24 37.80 -19.23 40.24
C GLY A 24 38.36 -18.82 38.88
N THR A 25 39.59 -18.36 38.73
CA THR A 25 40.68 -18.04 39.66
C THR A 25 41.59 -17.00 38.99
N SER A 26 42.33 -16.26 39.80
CA SER A 26 43.27 -15.23 39.37
C SER A 26 44.53 -15.82 38.73
N LYS A 27 44.68 -15.79 37.40
CA LYS A 27 46.01 -15.82 36.73
C LYS A 27 46.01 -15.60 35.21
N VAL A 28 45.35 -14.56 34.69
CA VAL A 28 45.63 -14.08 33.30
C VAL A 28 45.61 -12.55 33.23
N ARG A 29 46.20 -11.87 34.23
CA ARG A 29 46.53 -10.44 34.15
C ARG A 29 48.01 -10.31 33.85
N LYS A 30 48.40 -10.33 32.56
CA LYS A 30 49.56 -9.57 32.03
C LYS A 30 49.85 -9.73 30.53
N LEU A 31 49.08 -10.51 29.76
CA LEU A 31 49.27 -10.62 28.29
C LEU A 31 48.14 -10.05 27.41
N CYS A 32 46.98 -9.64 27.96
CA CYS A 32 45.90 -9.00 27.17
C CYS A 32 45.91 -7.46 27.11
N LYS A 33 46.89 -6.78 27.73
CA LYS A 33 46.93 -5.30 27.69
C LYS A 33 47.54 -4.71 26.41
N SER A 34 48.19 -5.52 25.58
CA SER A 34 48.76 -5.07 24.28
C SER A 34 47.78 -5.25 23.11
N VAL A 35 46.86 -6.22 23.17
CA VAL A 35 45.88 -6.48 22.08
C VAL A 35 44.59 -5.65 22.20
N SER A 36 44.30 -5.10 23.38
CA SER A 36 43.05 -4.32 23.57
C SER A 36 43.05 -2.99 22.82
N TYR A 37 44.17 -2.29 22.65
CA TYR A 37 44.14 -0.95 22.05
C TYR A 37 43.93 -0.93 20.52
N HIS A 38 44.21 -2.03 19.81
CA HIS A 38 43.89 -2.12 18.38
C HIS A 38 42.47 -2.60 18.12
N PHE A 39 41.84 -3.35 19.03
CA PHE A 39 40.48 -3.87 18.80
C PHE A 39 39.39 -2.81 19.05
N TYR A 40 39.59 -1.91 20.04
CA TYR A 40 38.63 -0.83 20.30
C TYR A 40 38.64 0.26 19.21
N GLY A 41 39.78 0.52 18.56
CA GLY A 41 39.88 1.51 17.47
C GLY A 41 39.10 1.11 16.21
N THR A 42 39.15 -0.17 15.83
CA THR A 42 38.44 -0.68 14.63
C THR A 42 36.93 -0.81 14.85
N ILE A 43 36.51 -1.16 16.07
CA ILE A 43 35.07 -1.23 16.41
C ILE A 43 34.47 0.19 16.46
N LEU A 44 35.17 1.16 17.06
CA LEU A 44 34.67 2.54 17.15
C LEU A 44 34.58 3.20 15.76
N THR A 45 35.55 2.94 14.88
CA THR A 45 35.54 3.45 13.51
C THR A 45 34.45 2.80 12.65
N HIS A 46 34.20 1.49 12.78
CA HIS A 46 33.06 0.85 12.10
C HIS A 46 31.71 1.38 12.61
N PHE A 47 31.56 1.57 13.93
CA PHE A 47 30.32 2.10 14.49
C PHE A 47 30.06 3.54 14.01
N LEU A 48 31.09 4.38 14.01
CA LEU A 48 31.00 5.74 13.48
C LEU A 48 30.70 5.76 11.99
N LEU A 49 31.31 4.86 11.20
CA LEU A 49 31.06 4.75 9.76
C LEU A 49 29.62 4.30 9.47
N VAL A 50 29.10 3.32 10.23
CA VAL A 50 27.71 2.84 10.11
C VAL A 50 26.73 3.94 10.52
N CYS A 51 26.98 4.67 11.62
CA CYS A 51 26.15 5.78 12.05
C CYS A 51 26.17 6.95 11.05
N LEU A 52 27.33 7.29 10.49
CA LEU A 52 27.47 8.31 9.43
C LEU A 52 26.73 7.89 8.15
N CYS A 53 26.79 6.61 7.79
CA CYS A 53 26.08 6.09 6.62
C CYS A 53 24.55 6.13 6.82
N ALA A 54 24.05 5.74 8.00
CA ALA A 54 22.63 5.82 8.33
C ALA A 54 22.11 7.28 8.36
N ALA A 55 22.89 8.21 8.94
CA ALA A 55 22.57 9.63 8.95
C ALA A 55 22.56 10.22 7.52
N CYS A 56 23.52 9.83 6.67
CA CYS A 56 23.59 10.28 5.29
C CYS A 56 22.40 9.76 4.45
N LEU A 57 22.03 8.49 4.61
CA LEU A 57 20.86 7.89 3.96
C LEU A 57 19.55 8.55 4.41
N SER A 58 19.42 8.86 5.71
CA SER A 58 18.30 9.63 6.26
C SER A 58 18.23 11.04 5.66
N GLN A 59 19.36 11.72 5.53
CA GLN A 59 19.44 13.06 4.95
C GLN A 59 19.05 13.06 3.46
N LEU A 60 19.50 12.05 2.71
CA LEU A 60 19.16 11.87 1.30
C LEU A 60 17.66 11.58 1.12
N ALA A 61 17.09 10.66 1.91
CA ALA A 61 15.66 10.37 1.87
C ALA A 61 14.81 11.62 2.15
N LYS A 62 15.20 12.41 3.15
CA LYS A 62 14.53 13.67 3.49
C LYS A 62 14.61 14.70 2.37
N SER A 63 15.72 14.73 1.62
CA SER A 63 15.91 15.66 0.49
C SER A 63 15.09 15.28 -0.75
N GLU A 64 14.85 13.98 -0.99
CA GLU A 64 13.96 13.52 -2.06
C GLU A 64 12.50 13.78 -1.72
N GLU A 65 12.11 13.53 -0.47
CA GLU A 65 10.77 13.78 0.03
C GLU A 65 10.39 15.28 -0.07
N GLN A 66 11.34 16.18 0.18
CA GLN A 66 11.16 17.63 0.01
C GLN A 66 10.95 18.10 -1.44
N ARG A 67 11.28 17.26 -2.43
CA ARG A 67 11.06 17.58 -3.86
C ARG A 67 9.71 17.08 -4.36
N LEU A 68 9.13 16.10 -3.69
CA LEU A 68 7.82 15.57 -4.03
C LEU A 68 6.76 16.57 -3.63
N LYS A 69 5.81 16.78 -4.53
CA LYS A 69 4.63 17.60 -4.32
C LYS A 69 3.50 17.02 -5.14
N ILE A 70 2.27 17.23 -4.68
CA ILE A 70 1.08 16.96 -5.48
C ILE A 70 1.19 17.77 -6.79
N ARG A 71 1.09 17.09 -7.93
CA ARG A 71 1.26 17.71 -9.25
C ARG A 71 -0.04 18.06 -9.96
N HIS A 72 -1.16 17.56 -9.46
CA HIS A 72 -2.47 17.71 -10.08
C HIS A 72 -3.34 18.65 -9.25
N SER A 73 -4.23 19.38 -9.91
CA SER A 73 -5.24 20.16 -9.19
C SER A 73 -6.25 19.21 -8.54
N GLU A 74 -6.90 19.65 -7.46
CA GLU A 74 -7.97 18.89 -6.80
C GLU A 74 -9.07 18.49 -7.78
N LYS A 75 -9.41 19.39 -8.71
CA LYS A 75 -10.36 19.14 -9.80
C LYS A 75 -9.91 18.00 -10.71
N ASP A 76 -8.64 18.00 -11.13
CA ASP A 76 -8.12 16.95 -12.01
C ASP A 76 -8.08 15.60 -11.29
N ILE A 77 -7.72 15.59 -10.00
CA ILE A 77 -7.71 14.38 -9.18
C ILE A 77 -9.13 13.82 -9.04
N MET A 78 -10.11 14.66 -8.72
CA MET A 78 -11.51 14.27 -8.56
C MET A 78 -12.07 13.72 -9.88
N TYR A 79 -11.91 14.44 -10.98
CA TYR A 79 -12.43 13.97 -12.27
C TYR A 79 -11.71 12.73 -12.79
N ARG A 80 -10.42 12.56 -12.46
CA ARG A 80 -9.73 11.29 -12.71
C ARG A 80 -10.31 10.16 -11.88
N ALA A 81 -10.59 10.37 -10.59
CA ALA A 81 -11.22 9.37 -9.74
C ALA A 81 -12.59 8.94 -10.29
N ILE A 82 -13.42 9.90 -10.71
CA ILE A 82 -14.73 9.64 -11.33
C ILE A 82 -14.58 8.87 -12.65
N ALA A 83 -13.61 9.23 -13.50
CA ALA A 83 -13.32 8.51 -14.74
C ALA A 83 -12.94 7.04 -14.45
N LEU A 84 -12.08 6.81 -13.45
CA LEU A 84 -11.64 5.48 -13.05
C LEU A 84 -12.77 4.65 -12.41
N LEU A 85 -13.70 5.28 -11.69
CA LEU A 85 -14.91 4.61 -11.20
C LEU A 85 -15.77 4.11 -12.37
N ASN A 86 -15.93 4.89 -13.45
CA ASN A 86 -16.67 4.43 -14.65
C ASN A 86 -16.04 3.19 -15.28
N VAL A 87 -14.71 3.20 -15.40
CA VAL A 87 -13.96 2.07 -15.95
C VAL A 87 -14.11 0.85 -15.05
N GLY A 88 -13.95 1.05 -13.74
CA GLY A 88 -14.10 0.03 -12.72
C GLY A 88 -15.49 -0.61 -12.69
N THR A 89 -16.55 0.19 -12.63
CA THR A 89 -17.95 -0.28 -12.57
C THR A 89 -18.30 -1.13 -13.80
N ARG A 90 -17.90 -0.68 -15.00
CA ARG A 90 -18.05 -1.48 -16.22
C ARG A 90 -17.28 -2.80 -16.10
N GLY A 91 -16.04 -2.75 -15.61
CA GLY A 91 -15.20 -3.94 -15.39
C GLY A 91 -15.80 -4.97 -14.43
N TYR A 92 -16.63 -4.53 -13.47
CA TYR A 92 -17.40 -5.40 -12.58
C TYR A 92 -18.72 -5.91 -13.19
N GLY A 93 -19.10 -5.43 -14.37
CA GLY A 93 -20.38 -5.77 -15.00
C GLY A 93 -21.58 -5.07 -14.35
N LEU A 94 -21.35 -4.02 -13.58
CA LEU A 94 -22.44 -3.26 -12.97
C LEU A 94 -23.17 -2.45 -14.04
N ASP A 95 -24.50 -2.47 -13.97
CA ASP A 95 -25.34 -1.75 -14.93
C ASP A 95 -25.04 -0.25 -14.86
N HIS A 96 -24.60 0.30 -16.00
CA HIS A 96 -24.37 1.72 -16.17
C HIS A 96 -25.61 2.55 -15.83
N ALA A 97 -26.83 2.01 -15.95
CA ALA A 97 -28.07 2.73 -15.67
C ALA A 97 -28.12 3.30 -14.24
N HIS A 98 -27.64 2.57 -13.23
CA HIS A 98 -27.66 3.00 -11.84
C HIS A 98 -26.76 4.23 -11.60
N PHE A 99 -25.70 4.36 -12.40
CA PHE A 99 -24.66 5.37 -12.20
C PHE A 99 -24.67 6.46 -13.28
N SER A 100 -25.45 6.27 -14.36
CA SER A 100 -25.39 7.15 -15.54
C SER A 100 -25.78 8.59 -15.23
N ASP A 101 -26.68 8.81 -14.27
CA ASP A 101 -27.20 10.14 -13.99
C ASP A 101 -26.26 10.97 -13.12
N PHE A 102 -25.60 10.36 -12.13
CA PHE A 102 -24.50 11.01 -11.41
C PHE A 102 -23.34 11.31 -12.35
N MET A 103 -22.95 10.32 -13.16
CA MET A 103 -21.81 10.44 -14.06
C MET A 103 -22.02 11.47 -15.18
N LYS A 104 -23.26 11.68 -15.66
CA LYS A 104 -23.56 12.72 -16.66
C LYS A 104 -23.30 14.15 -16.15
N LYS A 105 -23.24 14.37 -14.84
CA LYS A 105 -23.05 15.70 -14.24
C LYS A 105 -21.63 16.24 -14.39
N TYR A 106 -20.63 15.38 -14.61
CA TYR A 106 -19.20 15.77 -14.58
C TYR A 106 -18.49 15.56 -15.92
N PRO A 107 -17.54 16.43 -16.30
CA PRO A 107 -16.76 16.29 -17.53
C PRO A 107 -15.60 15.29 -17.37
N TRP A 108 -15.89 14.03 -17.00
CA TRP A 108 -14.86 13.02 -16.71
C TRP A 108 -14.25 12.37 -17.96
N LYS A 109 -14.94 12.38 -19.11
CA LYS A 109 -14.46 11.70 -20.33
C LYS A 109 -13.10 12.18 -20.81
N GLN A 110 -12.79 13.47 -20.64
CA GLN A 110 -11.49 14.04 -21.02
C GLN A 110 -10.34 13.60 -20.12
N TYR A 111 -10.66 12.97 -18.98
CA TYR A 111 -9.68 12.45 -18.02
C TYR A 111 -9.39 10.97 -18.24
N LEU A 112 -10.03 10.29 -19.20
CA LEU A 112 -9.73 8.92 -19.56
C LEU A 112 -8.47 8.83 -20.41
N THR A 113 -7.76 7.71 -20.32
CA THR A 113 -6.78 7.36 -21.36
C THR A 113 -7.49 6.88 -22.64
N GLU A 114 -6.74 6.79 -23.73
CA GLU A 114 -7.23 6.21 -24.98
C GLU A 114 -7.72 4.77 -24.78
N ASP A 115 -6.94 3.94 -24.08
CA ASP A 115 -7.31 2.56 -23.77
C ASP A 115 -8.58 2.45 -22.92
N GLU A 116 -8.74 3.33 -21.93
CA GLU A 116 -9.94 3.37 -21.09
C GLU A 116 -11.17 3.84 -21.91
N CYS A 117 -11.00 4.80 -22.82
CA CYS A 117 -12.04 5.21 -23.76
C CYS A 117 -12.48 4.06 -24.67
N LEU A 118 -11.51 3.33 -25.23
CA LEU A 118 -11.77 2.18 -26.09
C LEU A 118 -12.54 1.10 -25.32
N PHE A 119 -12.09 0.77 -24.11
CA PHE A 119 -12.75 -0.20 -23.26
C PHE A 119 -14.21 0.19 -22.93
N LEU A 120 -14.46 1.45 -22.57
CA LEU A 120 -15.80 1.95 -22.29
C LEU A 120 -16.72 1.98 -23.52
N SER A 121 -16.14 2.04 -24.72
CA SER A 121 -16.88 2.09 -25.99
C SER A 121 -17.09 0.71 -26.62
N ASP A 122 -16.42 -0.33 -26.11
CA ASP A 122 -16.48 -1.68 -26.66
C ASP A 122 -17.78 -2.40 -26.25
N GLU A 123 -18.78 -2.38 -27.14
CA GLU A 123 -20.08 -3.06 -26.96
C GLU A 123 -19.95 -4.59 -26.90
N THR A 124 -18.83 -5.16 -27.33
CA THR A 124 -18.60 -6.62 -27.32
C THR A 124 -18.07 -7.12 -25.97
N TYR A 125 -17.70 -6.20 -25.07
CA TYR A 125 -17.22 -6.54 -23.75
C TYR A 125 -18.28 -7.26 -22.90
N ASN A 126 -17.93 -8.44 -22.42
CA ASN A 126 -18.70 -9.20 -21.44
C ASN A 126 -17.84 -9.47 -20.19
N HIS A 127 -18.25 -8.96 -19.04
CA HIS A 127 -17.56 -9.13 -17.77
C HIS A 127 -17.49 -10.59 -17.29
N GLU A 128 -18.46 -11.43 -17.63
CA GLU A 128 -18.48 -12.87 -17.31
C GLU A 128 -17.49 -13.65 -18.18
N ARG A 129 -17.17 -13.12 -19.37
CA ARG A 129 -16.28 -13.76 -20.33
C ARG A 129 -15.39 -12.72 -21.03
N PRO A 130 -14.42 -12.13 -20.32
CA PRO A 130 -13.51 -11.17 -20.93
C PRO A 130 -12.72 -11.87 -22.02
N VAL A 131 -12.84 -11.37 -23.25
CA VAL A 131 -12.20 -11.95 -24.44
C VAL A 131 -10.67 -11.77 -24.40
N ALA A 132 -10.19 -10.79 -23.64
CA ALA A 132 -8.79 -10.47 -23.51
C ALA A 132 -8.38 -10.25 -22.03
N PRO A 133 -7.19 -10.73 -21.60
CA PRO A 133 -6.75 -10.62 -20.20
C PRO A 133 -6.73 -9.18 -19.67
N GLN A 134 -6.40 -8.19 -20.51
CA GLN A 134 -6.38 -6.78 -20.11
C GLN A 134 -7.74 -6.27 -19.62
N PHE A 135 -8.85 -6.86 -20.08
CA PHE A 135 -10.17 -6.45 -19.63
C PHE A 135 -10.51 -6.89 -18.21
N TYR A 136 -9.86 -7.96 -17.71
CA TYR A 136 -9.96 -8.34 -16.30
C TYR A 136 -9.26 -7.32 -15.39
N GLU A 137 -8.31 -6.55 -15.93
CA GLU A 137 -7.54 -5.60 -15.15
C GLU A 137 -8.31 -4.30 -14.90
N TYR A 138 -9.22 -3.90 -15.80
CA TYR A 138 -9.96 -2.65 -15.69
C TYR A 138 -10.88 -2.58 -14.47
N LYS A 139 -11.36 -3.71 -13.95
CA LYS A 139 -12.14 -3.71 -12.69
C LYS A 139 -11.33 -3.13 -11.54
N TRP A 140 -10.00 -3.31 -11.53
CA TRP A 140 -9.14 -2.81 -10.46
C TRP A 140 -8.85 -1.31 -10.56
N ARG A 141 -9.32 -0.62 -11.60
CA ARG A 141 -9.31 0.85 -11.63
C ARG A 141 -10.11 1.46 -10.49
N THR A 142 -11.03 0.70 -9.88
CA THR A 142 -11.68 1.06 -8.62
C THR A 142 -10.70 1.29 -7.48
N GLU A 143 -9.63 0.49 -7.37
CA GLU A 143 -8.62 0.66 -6.32
C GLU A 143 -7.86 1.96 -6.46
N SER A 144 -7.55 2.33 -7.70
CA SER A 144 -6.96 3.62 -8.00
C SER A 144 -7.93 4.76 -7.72
N ALA A 145 -9.20 4.63 -8.12
CA ALA A 145 -10.22 5.63 -7.83
C ALA A 145 -10.38 5.85 -6.32
N CYS A 146 -10.49 4.78 -5.54
CA CYS A 146 -10.55 4.85 -4.09
C CYS A 146 -9.31 5.50 -3.50
N THR A 147 -8.13 5.24 -4.07
CA THR A 147 -6.90 5.88 -3.60
C THR A 147 -6.91 7.39 -3.82
N LEU A 148 -7.42 7.84 -4.98
CA LEU A 148 -7.58 9.27 -5.25
C LEU A 148 -8.66 9.88 -4.33
N LEU A 149 -9.79 9.21 -4.11
CA LEU A 149 -10.84 9.68 -3.20
C LEU A 149 -10.36 9.73 -1.74
N TRP A 150 -9.58 8.75 -1.30
CA TRP A 150 -8.90 8.77 -0.01
C TRP A 150 -7.99 10.00 0.10
N ALA A 151 -7.15 10.25 -0.91
CA ALA A 151 -6.27 11.41 -0.93
C ALA A 151 -7.04 12.74 -0.90
N MET A 152 -8.25 12.77 -1.47
CA MET A 152 -9.18 13.91 -1.46
C MET A 152 -9.99 14.04 -0.16
N GLY A 153 -9.83 13.11 0.78
CA GLY A 153 -10.49 13.14 2.10
C GLY A 153 -11.89 12.54 2.15
N TYR A 154 -12.32 11.82 1.11
CA TYR A 154 -13.64 11.19 1.03
C TYR A 154 -13.70 9.81 1.68
N LEU A 155 -12.59 9.08 1.68
CA LEU A 155 -12.49 7.76 2.29
C LEU A 155 -11.63 7.79 3.55
N GLU A 156 -12.03 7.02 4.55
CA GLU A 156 -11.29 6.83 5.78
C GLU A 156 -9.96 6.08 5.55
N PRO A 157 -8.92 6.30 6.37
CA PRO A 157 -7.64 5.61 6.23
C PRO A 157 -7.74 4.08 6.24
N SER A 158 -8.69 3.53 7.01
CA SER A 158 -8.93 2.09 7.12
C SER A 158 -9.25 1.42 5.77
N GLU A 159 -9.80 2.16 4.81
CA GLU A 159 -10.09 1.64 3.46
C GLU A 159 -8.82 1.27 2.68
N LEU A 160 -7.69 1.91 2.99
CA LEU A 160 -6.41 1.69 2.32
C LEU A 160 -5.37 0.96 3.18
N GLU A 161 -5.58 0.81 4.48
CA GLU A 161 -4.61 0.18 5.38
C GLU A 161 -4.44 -1.33 5.14
N ASN A 162 -5.48 -2.00 4.64
CA ASN A 162 -5.42 -3.43 4.33
C ASN A 162 -5.15 -3.67 2.83
N PRO A 163 -3.92 -4.05 2.44
CA PRO A 163 -3.54 -4.27 1.05
C PRO A 163 -4.02 -5.63 0.49
N ALA A 164 -4.71 -6.46 1.28
CA ALA A 164 -5.35 -7.69 0.82
C ALA A 164 -6.84 -7.54 0.54
N VAL A 165 -7.45 -6.45 1.00
CA VAL A 165 -8.90 -6.23 0.91
C VAL A 165 -9.18 -5.16 -0.14
N PRO A 166 -10.00 -5.46 -1.17
CA PRO A 166 -10.37 -4.48 -2.17
C PRO A 166 -11.21 -3.38 -1.54
N CYS A 167 -11.11 -2.18 -2.10
CA CYS A 167 -11.95 -1.07 -1.72
C CYS A 167 -13.42 -1.38 -2.10
N THR A 168 -14.35 -1.01 -1.23
CA THR A 168 -15.78 -1.21 -1.51
C THR A 168 -16.26 -0.15 -2.49
N LEU A 169 -16.56 -0.57 -3.73
CA LEU A 169 -17.04 0.31 -4.80
C LEU A 169 -18.33 1.06 -4.42
N LEU A 170 -19.24 0.42 -3.69
CA LEU A 170 -20.47 1.06 -3.20
C LEU A 170 -20.16 2.22 -2.27
N SER A 171 -19.25 2.03 -1.30
CA SER A 171 -18.82 3.10 -0.39
C SER A 171 -18.23 4.30 -1.14
N ALA A 172 -17.47 4.07 -2.20
CA ALA A 172 -16.89 5.15 -3.00
C ALA A 172 -17.94 5.94 -3.82
N LEU A 173 -19.03 5.28 -4.21
CA LEU A 173 -20.10 5.90 -4.99
C LEU A 173 -21.12 6.59 -4.09
N ASP A 174 -21.54 5.95 -2.99
CA ASP A 174 -22.43 6.52 -1.99
C ASP A 174 -21.87 7.85 -1.47
N VAL A 175 -20.56 7.87 -1.18
CA VAL A 175 -19.86 9.07 -0.73
C VAL A 175 -19.88 10.18 -1.78
N LEU A 176 -19.91 9.87 -3.08
CA LEU A 176 -19.94 10.89 -4.12
C LEU A 176 -21.36 11.37 -4.44
N GLU A 177 -22.36 10.51 -4.32
CA GLU A 177 -23.77 10.85 -4.56
C GLU A 177 -24.32 11.85 -3.52
N ASP A 178 -23.78 11.83 -2.31
CA ASP A 178 -24.16 12.74 -1.21
C ASP A 178 -23.78 14.22 -1.47
N TYR A 179 -22.99 14.52 -2.50
CA TYR A 179 -22.53 15.88 -2.80
C TYR A 179 -23.11 16.43 -4.11
N ASP A 180 -23.68 17.64 -4.02
CA ASP A 180 -24.08 18.43 -5.20
C ASP A 180 -22.87 18.87 -6.03
N ASP A 181 -21.77 19.23 -5.36
CA ASP A 181 -20.44 19.43 -5.96
C ASP A 181 -19.36 18.73 -5.11
N PRO A 182 -18.79 17.60 -5.58
CA PRO A 182 -17.72 16.87 -4.91
C PRO A 182 -16.37 17.59 -5.00
N ILE A 183 -16.28 18.78 -5.61
CA ILE A 183 -15.06 19.60 -5.56
C ILE A 183 -15.13 20.61 -4.41
N GLU A 184 -16.32 21.12 -4.06
CA GLU A 184 -16.44 22.14 -3.00
C GLU A 184 -16.17 21.58 -1.59
N ASN A 185 -16.36 20.28 -1.42
CA ASN A 185 -16.26 19.60 -0.12
C ASN A 185 -14.96 18.82 0.05
N THR A 186 -14.00 19.00 -0.85
CA THR A 186 -12.72 18.31 -0.83
C THR A 186 -11.92 18.68 0.41
N ARG A 187 -11.30 17.68 1.02
CA ARG A 187 -10.37 17.86 2.14
C ARG A 187 -9.10 17.11 1.81
N MET A 188 -8.34 17.66 0.87
CA MET A 188 -7.12 17.03 0.42
C MET A 188 -6.20 16.75 1.61
N ARG A 189 -5.83 15.48 1.75
CA ARG A 189 -4.96 15.01 2.83
C ARG A 189 -3.60 15.71 2.74
N PRO A 190 -2.94 16.00 3.87
CA PRO A 190 -1.65 16.64 3.86
C PRO A 190 -0.63 15.77 3.10
N LEU A 191 0.30 16.44 2.39
CA LEU A 191 1.32 15.77 1.59
C LEU A 191 2.09 14.69 2.38
N SER A 192 2.40 14.94 3.66
CA SER A 192 3.08 13.96 4.52
C SER A 192 2.30 12.66 4.67
N GLU A 193 0.97 12.72 4.73
CA GLU A 193 0.13 11.54 4.84
C GLU A 193 0.10 10.75 3.53
N ILE A 194 -0.02 11.45 2.40
CA ILE A 194 0.07 10.85 1.06
C ILE A 194 1.43 10.17 0.86
N LEU A 195 2.53 10.80 1.28
CA LEU A 195 3.87 10.24 1.21
C LEU A 195 4.04 9.01 2.11
N ASN A 196 3.50 9.05 3.33
CA ASN A 196 3.49 7.88 4.21
C ASN A 196 2.75 6.70 3.57
N MET A 197 1.58 6.94 2.97
CA MET A 197 0.82 5.90 2.26
C MET A 197 1.59 5.40 1.01
N THR A 198 2.27 6.29 0.30
CA THR A 198 3.12 5.94 -0.84
C THR A 198 4.27 5.01 -0.42
N ASN A 199 4.93 5.32 0.70
CA ASN A 199 6.01 4.51 1.25
C ASN A 199 5.50 3.14 1.74
N PHE A 200 4.31 3.10 2.35
CA PHE A 200 3.65 1.85 2.73
C PHE A 200 3.43 0.94 1.51
N TYR A 201 2.79 1.45 0.46
CA TYR A 201 2.52 0.66 -0.75
C TYR A 201 3.78 0.29 -1.53
N LYS A 202 4.83 1.12 -1.51
CA LYS A 202 6.16 0.75 -2.02
C LYS A 202 6.72 -0.47 -1.29
N GLY A 203 6.58 -0.52 0.04
CA GLY A 203 6.95 -1.68 0.85
C GLY A 203 6.17 -2.93 0.44
N CYS A 204 4.84 -2.82 0.32
CA CYS A 204 3.98 -3.92 -0.13
C CYS A 204 4.38 -4.43 -1.52
N GLU A 205 4.69 -3.53 -2.46
CA GLU A 205 5.11 -3.91 -3.81
C GLU A 205 6.41 -4.73 -3.77
N LEU A 206 7.40 -4.29 -3.01
CA LEU A 206 8.65 -5.04 -2.81
C LEU A 206 8.40 -6.43 -2.21
N SER A 207 7.47 -6.53 -1.24
CA SER A 207 7.07 -7.82 -0.67
C SER A 207 6.45 -8.74 -1.73
N THR A 208 5.52 -8.26 -2.56
CA THR A 208 4.91 -9.07 -3.63
C THR A 208 5.95 -9.57 -4.64
N ARG A 209 6.96 -8.75 -4.97
CA ARG A 209 8.05 -9.12 -5.88
C ARG A 209 8.97 -10.17 -5.26
N SER A 210 9.27 -10.03 -3.98
CA SER A 210 10.17 -10.94 -3.26
C SER A 210 9.60 -12.37 -3.22
N VAL A 211 8.30 -12.50 -2.96
CA VAL A 211 7.59 -13.80 -2.96
C VAL A 211 7.63 -14.45 -4.36
N ARG A 212 7.46 -13.66 -5.42
CA ARG A 212 7.55 -14.16 -6.81
C ARG A 212 8.93 -14.72 -7.13
N ILE A 213 10.00 -14.08 -6.64
CA ILE A 213 11.38 -14.51 -6.89
C ILE A 213 11.73 -15.77 -6.09
N MET A 214 11.32 -15.82 -4.82
CA MET A 214 11.73 -16.90 -3.91
C MET A 214 11.08 -18.26 -4.24
N SER A 215 10.07 -18.30 -5.12
CA SER A 215 9.41 -19.54 -5.62
C SER A 215 8.93 -20.49 -4.52
N ASP A 216 8.77 -19.98 -3.29
CA ASP A 216 8.43 -20.79 -2.14
C ASP A 216 6.93 -20.67 -1.87
N LYS A 217 6.21 -21.77 -2.07
CA LYS A 217 4.75 -21.82 -1.93
C LYS A 217 4.30 -21.49 -0.51
N GLU A 218 5.12 -21.82 0.49
CA GLU A 218 4.82 -21.52 1.90
C GLU A 218 4.85 -20.01 2.20
N CYS A 219 5.68 -19.24 1.49
CA CYS A 219 5.66 -17.78 1.58
C CYS A 219 4.41 -17.19 0.91
N ALA A 220 3.95 -17.76 -0.22
CA ALA A 220 2.81 -17.26 -0.99
C ALA A 220 1.50 -17.29 -0.21
N ASP A 221 1.25 -18.33 0.58
CA ASP A 221 0.05 -18.46 1.41
C ASP A 221 0.09 -17.56 2.67
N SER A 222 1.27 -17.04 3.02
CA SER A 222 1.45 -16.09 4.13
C SER A 222 1.31 -14.62 3.72
N VAL A 223 1.16 -14.34 2.41
CA VAL A 223 1.15 -12.97 1.90
C VAL A 223 -0.20 -12.31 2.18
N LEU A 224 -0.25 -11.51 3.25
CA LEU A 224 -1.37 -10.64 3.60
C LEU A 224 -1.51 -9.43 2.65
N VAL A 225 -1.09 -9.56 1.38
CA VAL A 225 -1.17 -8.49 0.36
C VAL A 225 -1.63 -9.07 -0.98
N HIS A 226 -2.54 -8.39 -1.67
CA HIS A 226 -3.00 -8.81 -2.99
C HIS A 226 -2.27 -8.01 -4.09
N PRO A 227 -1.52 -8.67 -5.01
CA PRO A 227 -0.65 -7.96 -5.96
C PRO A 227 -1.36 -6.91 -6.83
N ALA A 228 -2.57 -7.20 -7.32
CA ALA A 228 -3.31 -6.24 -8.13
C ALA A 228 -3.72 -5.00 -7.32
N ILE A 229 -4.17 -5.18 -6.07
CA ILE A 229 -4.60 -4.07 -5.22
C ILE A 229 -3.40 -3.15 -4.96
N VAL A 230 -2.29 -3.75 -4.53
CA VAL A 230 -1.03 -3.02 -4.30
C VAL A 230 -0.60 -2.25 -5.53
N PHE A 231 -0.62 -2.88 -6.70
CA PHE A 231 -0.23 -2.23 -7.95
C PHE A 231 -1.09 -1.00 -8.26
N TRP A 232 -2.42 -1.13 -8.26
CA TRP A 232 -3.33 -0.07 -8.66
C TRP A 232 -3.40 1.08 -7.67
N ARG A 233 -3.32 0.80 -6.36
CA ARG A 233 -3.21 1.83 -5.32
C ARG A 233 -1.88 2.57 -5.40
N TYR A 234 -0.78 1.83 -5.58
CA TYR A 234 0.55 2.45 -5.68
C TYR A 234 0.71 3.30 -6.94
N LEU A 235 0.18 2.84 -8.08
CA LEU A 235 0.15 3.62 -9.32
C LEU A 235 -0.56 4.96 -9.14
N ALA A 236 -1.73 4.96 -8.48
CA ALA A 236 -2.46 6.19 -8.20
C ALA A 236 -1.68 7.18 -7.32
N LEU A 237 -0.96 6.69 -6.32
CA LEU A 237 -0.10 7.52 -5.47
C LEU A 237 1.10 8.10 -6.24
N LYS A 238 1.75 7.28 -7.09
CA LYS A 238 2.84 7.75 -7.95
C LYS A 238 2.37 8.82 -8.93
N TRP A 239 1.21 8.60 -9.55
CA TRP A 239 0.58 9.58 -10.43
C TRP A 239 0.29 10.89 -9.69
N LEU A 240 -0.35 10.81 -8.52
CA LEU A 240 -0.68 11.98 -7.70
C LEU A 240 0.55 12.86 -7.38
N LEU A 241 1.70 12.21 -7.12
CA LEU A 241 2.98 12.85 -6.82
C LEU A 241 3.80 13.22 -8.08
N GLY A 242 3.30 12.90 -9.27
CA GLY A 242 3.98 13.07 -10.56
C GLY A 242 5.29 12.31 -10.66
N MET A 243 5.35 11.13 -10.04
CA MET A 243 6.46 10.18 -10.17
C MET A 243 6.33 9.33 -11.44
N GLU A 244 5.09 9.14 -11.91
CA GLU A 244 4.76 8.34 -13.09
C GLU A 244 3.53 8.94 -13.77
N ASP A 245 3.49 8.89 -15.09
CA ASP A 245 2.29 9.22 -15.86
C ASP A 245 1.30 8.04 -15.80
N TRP A 246 0.05 8.30 -16.17
CA TRP A 246 -1.01 7.30 -16.12
C TRP A 246 -1.03 6.38 -17.34
#